data_AF-A0A1Y3AR19-F1
#
_entry.id   AF-A0A1Y3AR19-F1
#
_cell.length_a   1.000
_cell.length_b   1.000
_cell.length_c   1.000
_cell.angle_alpha   90.00
_cell.angle_beta   90.00
_cell.angle_gamma   90.00
#
_symmetry.space_group_name_H-M   'P 1'
#
loop_
_entity.id
_entity.type
_entity.pdbx_description
1 polymer ?
#
loop_
_entity_poly.entity_id
_entity_poly.type
_entity_poly.pdbx_seq_one_letter_code
_entity_poly.pdbx_strand_id
1 'polypeptide(L)'
;MAKKLIFQFFFHRQHDKPKQCQIEQKSIGFFYQTQEKTVETFVTKQLSYQSEYLDEFGEINFYPYGKTVRKDNGYECPAGERQCAENKIH
;
A
#
# COMPACT_ATOMS: atom_id res chain seq x y z
N MET A 1 35.28 26.03 55.25
CA MET A 1 35.19 26.32 53.80
C MET A 1 34.41 25.21 53.13
N ALA A 2 33.11 25.37 52.93
CA ALA A 2 32.25 24.36 52.32
C ALA A 2 32.20 24.59 50.80
N LYS A 3 32.81 23.68 50.03
CA LYS A 3 32.65 23.65 48.57
C LYS A 3 31.26 23.09 48.27
N LYS A 4 30.35 23.99 47.89
CA LYS A 4 29.01 23.69 47.39
C LYS A 4 29.18 22.99 46.03
N LEU A 5 29.03 21.66 45.99
CA LEU A 5 28.91 20.91 44.74
C LEU A 5 27.55 21.29 44.13
N ILE A 6 27.59 22.08 43.07
CA ILE A 6 26.41 22.35 42.25
C ILE A 6 26.29 21.17 41.29
N PHE A 7 25.41 20.22 41.61
CA PHE A 7 24.95 19.23 40.64
C PHE A 7 24.05 19.96 39.63
N GLN A 8 24.63 20.40 38.51
CA GLN A 8 23.85 20.79 37.34
C GLN A 8 23.34 19.53 36.65
N PHE A 9 22.15 19.08 37.05
CA PHE A 9 21.35 18.18 36.24
C PHE A 9 20.82 18.97 35.03
N PHE A 10 21.61 19.05 33.96
CA PHE A 10 21.09 19.43 32.64
C PHE A 10 20.33 18.23 32.08
N PHE A 11 19.06 18.10 32.45
CA PHE A 11 18.08 17.33 31.70
C PHE A 11 17.72 18.08 30.40
N HIS A 12 18.62 18.08 29.42
CA HIS A 12 18.30 18.45 28.05
C HIS A 12 18.90 17.41 27.09
N ARG A 13 18.26 16.25 27.06
CA ARG A 13 18.04 15.57 25.79
C ARG A 13 16.54 15.46 25.61
N GLN A 14 15.94 16.55 25.14
CA GLN A 14 14.85 16.37 24.19
C GLN A 14 15.48 15.56 23.05
N HIS A 15 15.31 14.24 23.09
CA HIS A 15 15.36 13.46 21.87
C HIS A 15 14.22 14.02 21.04
N ASP A 16 14.52 15.06 20.26
CA ASP A 16 13.76 15.39 19.08
C ASP A 16 13.65 14.06 18.34
N LYS A 17 12.50 13.40 18.48
CA LYS A 17 12.17 12.29 17.61
C LYS A 17 12.46 12.85 16.22
N PRO A 18 13.36 12.22 15.43
CA PRO A 18 13.68 12.74 14.11
C PRO A 18 12.34 13.02 13.45
N LYS A 19 12.11 14.25 12.98
CA LYS A 19 10.85 14.67 12.34
C LYS A 19 10.42 13.49 11.51
N GLN A 20 9.40 12.75 11.97
CA GLN A 20 8.95 11.55 11.30
C GLN A 20 8.75 12.03 9.87
N CYS A 21 9.53 11.49 8.93
CA CYS A 21 9.48 11.95 7.55
C CYS A 21 7.99 12.02 7.24
N GLN A 22 7.47 13.22 6.99
CA GLN A 22 6.10 13.37 6.54
C GLN A 22 6.13 12.83 5.11
N ILE A 23 6.17 11.51 5.00
CA ILE A 23 6.05 10.80 3.75
C ILE A 23 4.65 11.15 3.33
N GLU A 24 4.56 12.01 2.32
CA GLU A 24 3.31 12.35 1.68
C GLU A 24 2.68 11.03 1.24
N GLN A 25 1.65 10.59 1.98
CA GLN A 25 1.01 9.31 1.74
C GLN A 25 0.29 9.39 0.40
N LYS A 26 0.89 8.79 -0.62
CA LYS A 26 0.29 8.71 -1.95
C LYS A 26 -0.35 7.35 -2.09
N SER A 27 -1.60 7.36 -2.54
CA SER A 27 -2.33 6.14 -2.80
C SER A 27 -1.60 5.28 -3.84
N ILE A 28 -1.51 3.99 -3.60
CA ILE A 28 -0.94 3.02 -4.53
C ILE A 28 -2.08 2.43 -5.36
N GLY A 29 -1.95 2.45 -6.70
CA GLY A 29 -2.92 1.83 -7.60
C GLY A 29 -2.49 0.44 -8.04
N PHE A 30 -3.29 -0.58 -7.75
CA PHE A 30 -3.08 -1.96 -8.20
C PHE A 30 -4.03 -2.31 -9.35
N PHE A 31 -3.49 -2.39 -10.56
CA PHE A 31 -4.24 -2.72 -11.78
C PHE A 31 -4.08 -4.20 -12.11
N TYR A 32 -5.19 -4.94 -12.15
CA TYR A 32 -5.16 -6.39 -12.34
C TYR A 32 -6.37 -6.90 -13.13
N GLN A 33 -6.39 -8.19 -13.45
CA GLN A 33 -7.57 -8.86 -14.00
C GLN A 33 -7.82 -10.16 -13.22
N THR A 34 -9.08 -10.53 -13.02
CA THR A 34 -9.45 -11.79 -12.34
C THR A 34 -9.02 -13.01 -13.16
N GLN A 35 -8.94 -14.19 -12.55
CA GLN A 35 -8.54 -15.46 -13.20
C GLN A 35 -7.14 -15.49 -13.86
N GLU A 36 -6.34 -14.44 -13.70
CA GLU A 36 -4.95 -14.43 -14.11
C GLU A 36 -4.08 -15.05 -13.01
N LYS A 37 -3.51 -16.24 -13.27
CA LYS A 37 -2.76 -17.01 -12.26
C LYS A 37 -1.60 -16.23 -11.64
N THR A 38 -0.96 -15.37 -12.43
CA THR A 38 0.15 -14.54 -11.96
C THR A 38 -0.33 -13.49 -10.95
N VAL A 39 -1.51 -12.91 -11.19
CA VAL A 39 -2.17 -11.99 -10.24
C VAL A 39 -2.55 -12.72 -8.97
N GLU A 40 -3.20 -13.89 -9.07
CA GLU A 40 -3.56 -14.70 -7.89
C GLU A 40 -2.32 -15.03 -7.04
N THR A 41 -1.23 -15.44 -7.69
CA THR A 41 0.04 -15.75 -7.00
C THR A 41 0.63 -14.51 -6.34
N PHE A 42 0.61 -13.36 -7.01
CA PHE A 42 1.12 -12.11 -6.47
C PHE A 42 0.31 -11.66 -5.24
N VAL A 43 -1.03 -11.66 -5.34
CA VAL A 43 -1.91 -11.24 -4.25
C VAL A 43 -1.74 -12.15 -3.04
N THR A 44 -1.73 -13.46 -3.24
CA THR A 44 -1.66 -14.44 -2.14
C THR A 44 -0.30 -14.49 -1.46
N LYS A 45 0.81 -14.31 -2.21
CA LYS A 45 2.16 -14.51 -1.67
C LYS A 45 2.94 -13.23 -1.38
N GLN A 46 2.65 -12.14 -2.08
CA GLN A 46 3.44 -10.91 -1.96
C GLN A 46 2.60 -9.78 -1.37
N LEU A 47 1.45 -9.48 -1.96
CA LEU A 47 0.65 -8.34 -1.54
C LEU A 47 0.07 -8.55 -0.13
N SER A 48 -0.38 -9.76 0.20
CA SER A 48 -0.87 -10.11 1.53
C SER A 48 0.17 -9.79 2.62
N TYR A 49 1.41 -10.21 2.42
CA TYR A 49 2.51 -9.96 3.37
C TYR A 49 2.92 -8.49 3.44
N GLN A 50 2.86 -7.78 2.32
CA GLN A 50 3.27 -6.37 2.26
C GLN A 50 2.16 -5.41 2.70
N SER A 51 0.89 -5.82 2.64
CA SER A 51 -0.26 -4.97 2.97
C SER A 51 -0.20 -4.40 4.39
N GLU A 52 0.27 -5.21 5.36
CA GLU A 52 0.49 -4.77 6.74
C GLU A 52 1.43 -3.58 6.86
N TYR A 53 2.43 -3.49 5.98
CA TYR A 53 3.38 -2.38 5.95
C TYR A 53 2.87 -1.23 5.08
N LEU A 54 2.18 -1.54 3.99
CA LEU A 54 1.72 -0.54 3.01
C LEU A 54 0.62 0.37 3.57
N ASP A 55 -0.20 -0.12 4.51
CA ASP A 55 -1.18 0.71 5.23
C ASP A 55 -0.54 1.89 5.98
N GLU A 56 0.75 1.78 6.36
CA GLU A 56 1.50 2.89 6.98
C GLU A 56 1.91 3.97 5.96
N PHE A 57 1.92 3.66 4.65
CA PHE A 57 2.40 4.55 3.58
C PHE A 57 1.29 5.14 2.71
N GLY A 58 0.05 4.65 2.84
CA GLY A 58 -1.13 5.19 2.16
C GLY A 58 -2.10 4.11 1.67
N GLU A 59 -3.29 4.54 1.26
CA GLU A 59 -4.35 3.64 0.77
C GLU A 59 -3.95 2.88 -0.51
N ILE A 60 -4.25 1.59 -0.57
CA ILE A 60 -4.13 0.79 -1.80
C ILE A 60 -5.49 0.75 -2.49
N ASN A 61 -5.55 1.28 -3.71
CA ASN A 61 -6.72 1.24 -4.57
C ASN A 61 -6.62 0.10 -5.58
N PHE A 62 -7.68 -0.68 -5.72
CA PHE A 62 -7.75 -1.86 -6.57
C PHE A 62 -8.56 -1.59 -7.84
N TYR A 63 -7.99 -1.92 -9.00
CA TYR A 63 -8.59 -1.66 -10.32
C TYR A 63 -8.65 -2.95 -11.16
N PRO A 64 -9.77 -3.70 -11.08
CA PRO A 64 -9.96 -4.96 -11.81
C PRO A 64 -10.33 -4.70 -13.28
N TYR A 65 -9.31 -4.49 -14.10
CA TYR A 65 -9.46 -4.29 -15.54
C TYR A 65 -8.34 -4.97 -16.33
N GLY A 66 -7.08 -4.70 -15.98
CA GLY A 66 -5.90 -5.36 -16.56
C GLY A 66 -5.86 -5.24 -18.09
N LYS A 67 -5.85 -6.37 -18.81
CA LYS A 67 -5.80 -6.43 -20.28
C LYS A 67 -7.19 -6.47 -20.92
N THR A 68 -8.25 -6.14 -20.18
CA THR A 68 -9.61 -6.04 -20.74
C THR A 68 -9.66 -4.98 -21.84
N VAL A 69 -10.25 -5.32 -22.98
CA VAL A 69 -10.39 -4.42 -24.13
C VAL A 69 -11.83 -3.92 -24.18
N ARG A 70 -12.01 -2.60 -24.23
CA ARG A 70 -13.33 -2.01 -24.50
C ARG A 70 -13.66 -2.15 -25.99
N LYS A 71 -14.86 -2.63 -26.29
CA LYS A 71 -15.43 -2.74 -27.65
C LYS A 71 -16.69 -1.88 -27.74
N ASP A 72 -17.16 -1.66 -28.96
CA ASP A 72 -18.38 -0.88 -29.21
C ASP A 72 -19.61 -1.47 -28.51
N ASN A 73 -19.65 -2.80 -28.33
CA ASN A 73 -20.74 -3.54 -27.71
C ASN A 73 -20.46 -4.02 -26.27
N GLY A 74 -19.36 -3.61 -25.64
CA GLY A 74 -19.05 -4.00 -24.26
C GLY A 74 -17.56 -4.16 -23.96
N TYR A 75 -17.22 -5.21 -23.22
CA TYR A 75 -15.86 -5.52 -22.79
C TYR A 75 -15.49 -6.92 -23.27
N GLU A 76 -14.27 -7.05 -23.80
CA GLU A 76 -13.66 -8.33 -24.14
C GLU A 76 -12.55 -8.63 -23.14
N CYS A 77 -12.67 -9.74 -22.42
CA CYS A 77 -11.71 -10.15 -21.41
C CYS A 77 -10.87 -11.35 -21.90
N PRO A 78 -9.55 -11.38 -21.64
CA PRO A 78 -8.65 -12.44 -22.12
C PRO A 78 -9.08 -13.88 -21.76
N ALA A 79 -9.73 -14.07 -20.61
CA ALA A 79 -10.22 -15.38 -20.13
C ALA A 79 -11.74 -15.56 -20.34
N GLY A 80 -12.35 -14.70 -21.16
CA GLY A 80 -13.76 -14.80 -21.56
C GLY A 80 -14.76 -14.13 -20.61
N GLU A 81 -16.05 -14.39 -20.88
CA GLU A 81 -17.21 -13.77 -20.21
C GLU A 81 -17.16 -13.86 -18.68
N ARG A 82 -16.68 -14.99 -18.14
CA ARG A 82 -16.59 -15.19 -16.70
C ARG A 82 -15.63 -14.20 -16.05
N GLN A 83 -14.47 -13.95 -16.66
CA GLN A 83 -13.51 -12.95 -16.18
C GLN A 83 -14.13 -11.56 -16.24
N CYS A 84 -14.85 -11.23 -17.32
CA CYS A 84 -15.57 -9.96 -17.43
C CYS A 84 -16.63 -9.78 -16.35
N ALA A 85 -17.37 -10.84 -15.99
CA ALA A 85 -18.34 -10.79 -14.91
C ALA A 85 -17.64 -10.58 -13.55
N GLU A 86 -16.56 -11.32 -13.28
CA GLU A 86 -15.81 -11.20 -12.03
C GLU A 86 -15.11 -9.85 -11.89
N ASN A 87 -14.53 -9.30 -12.97
CA ASN A 87 -13.92 -7.96 -12.99
C ASN A 87 -14.93 -6.84 -12.64
N LYS A 88 -16.23 -7.03 -12.90
CA LYS A 88 -17.29 -6.05 -12.56
C LYS A 88 -17.75 -6.11 -11.11
N ILE A 89 -17.51 -7.25 -10.44
CA ILE A 89 -17.95 -7.51 -9.07
C ILE A 89 -16.89 -7.07 -8.06
N HIS A 90 -15.61 -7.29 -8.41
CA HIS A 90 -14.47 -6.78 -7.67
C HIS A 90 -14.40 -5.26 -7.73
#